data_AF-A0A7S0E0C8-F1
#
_entry.id   AF-A0A7S0E0C8-F1
#
_cell.length_a   1.000
_cell.length_b   1.000
_cell.length_c   1.000
_cell.angle_alpha   90.00
_cell.angle_beta   90.00
_cell.angle_gamma   90.00
#
_symmetry.space_group_name_H-M   'P 1'
#
loop_
_entity.id
_entity.type
_entity.pdbx_description
1 polymer ?
#
loop_
_entity_poly.entity_id
_entity_poly.type
_entity_poly.pdbx_seq_one_letter_code
_entity_poly.pdbx_strand_id
1 'polypeptide(L)'
;ETAILDPSECAWVVAQAEQAWKGAAIGDFADEENIGSDKIWDKPFPDRLWLREVPGLLPWFEHRLRTRLFPMLQLLYPEAIPRVDCLRCHDAFVSRYDASGMASLEVHQDTTDFTFTISLNPLSEYEGGGTVMPDLRAAGADASAPYATV
;
A
#
# COMPACT_ATOMS: atom_id res chain seq x y z
N GLU A 1 -21.69 2.22 -1.29
CA GLU A 1 -20.46 1.51 -0.92
C GLU A 1 -19.85 2.22 0.28
N THR A 2 -19.33 1.47 1.25
CA THR A 2 -18.65 2.05 2.42
C THR A 2 -17.17 2.09 2.11
N ALA A 3 -16.57 3.28 2.14
CA ALA A 3 -15.13 3.42 1.92
C ALA A 3 -14.34 2.66 3.00
N ILE A 4 -13.20 2.06 2.62
CA ILE A 4 -12.32 1.35 3.55
C ILE A 4 -11.74 2.34 4.59
N LEU A 5 -11.33 3.51 4.12
CA LEU A 5 -10.85 4.64 4.92
C LEU A 5 -11.66 5.89 4.55
N ASP A 6 -12.00 6.69 5.55
CA ASP A 6 -12.63 7.99 5.33
C ASP A 6 -11.59 9.04 4.89
N PRO A 7 -11.97 10.12 4.17
CA PRO A 7 -11.02 11.12 3.70
C PRO A 7 -10.14 11.76 4.79
N SER A 8 -10.69 11.92 6.01
CA SER A 8 -9.92 12.41 7.15
C SER A 8 -8.86 11.42 7.64
N GLU A 9 -9.14 10.12 7.53
CA GLU A 9 -8.17 9.07 7.84
C GLU A 9 -7.03 9.10 6.82
N CYS A 10 -7.36 9.20 5.53
CA CYS A 10 -6.36 9.32 4.46
C CYS A 10 -5.47 10.57 4.65
N ALA A 11 -6.08 11.74 4.87
CA ALA A 11 -5.34 12.99 5.10
C ALA A 11 -4.44 12.90 6.35
N TRP A 12 -4.91 12.25 7.41
CA TRP A 12 -4.09 12.02 8.60
C TRP A 12 -2.89 11.12 8.32
N VAL A 13 -3.07 10.02 7.58
CA VAL A 13 -1.95 9.14 7.18
C VAL A 13 -0.91 9.90 6.37
N VAL A 14 -1.33 10.68 5.37
CA VAL A 14 -0.43 11.53 4.57
C VAL A 14 0.32 12.52 5.47
N ALA A 15 -0.37 13.19 6.40
CA ALA A 15 0.25 14.13 7.32
C ALA A 15 1.30 13.46 8.23
N GLN A 16 1.02 12.25 8.75
CA GLN A 16 1.99 11.51 9.57
C GLN A 16 3.20 11.07 8.75
N ALA A 17 2.99 10.57 7.53
CA ALA A 17 4.08 10.18 6.62
C ALA A 17 4.96 11.37 6.25
N GLU A 18 4.38 12.51 5.87
CA GLU A 18 5.09 13.74 5.55
C GLU A 18 5.82 14.34 6.75
N GLN A 19 5.24 14.24 7.95
CA GLN A 19 5.89 14.67 9.19
C GLN A 19 7.09 13.78 9.53
N ALA A 20 6.95 12.46 9.45
CA ALA A 20 8.04 11.52 9.67
C ALA A 20 9.19 11.74 8.68
N TRP A 21 8.85 12.01 7.41
CA TRP A 21 9.81 12.37 6.37
C TRP A 21 10.57 13.66 6.70
N LYS A 22 9.84 14.76 6.99
CA LYS A 22 10.46 16.07 7.30
C LYS A 22 11.28 16.07 8.59
N GLY A 23 10.88 15.24 9.56
CA GLY A 23 11.46 15.21 10.90
C GLY A 23 12.69 14.31 11.06
N ALA A 24 13.11 13.56 10.04
CA ALA A 24 14.20 12.57 10.13
C ALA A 24 14.06 11.59 11.32
N ALA A 25 12.83 11.20 11.68
CA ALA A 25 12.56 10.13 12.66
C ALA A 25 12.72 8.70 12.06
N ILE A 26 13.17 8.62 10.81
CA ILE A 26 13.43 7.37 10.07
C ILE A 26 14.78 6.75 10.48
N GLY A 27 15.60 7.48 11.25
CA GLY A 27 17.03 7.21 11.43
C GLY A 27 17.48 6.13 12.43
N ASP A 28 16.61 5.48 13.21
CA ASP A 28 17.07 4.61 14.32
C ASP A 28 16.44 3.19 14.38
N PHE A 29 15.63 2.78 13.39
CA PHE A 29 14.98 1.45 13.39
C PHE A 29 15.52 0.49 12.31
N ALA A 30 16.67 0.81 11.72
CA ALA A 30 17.41 -0.13 10.89
C ALA A 30 18.34 -0.95 11.79
N ASP A 31 17.82 -2.05 12.33
CA ASP A 31 18.60 -3.05 13.03
C ASP A 31 19.71 -3.54 12.08
N GLU A 32 20.99 -3.47 12.49
CA GLU A 32 22.16 -3.83 11.67
C GLU A 32 22.11 -5.27 11.11
N GLU A 33 21.22 -6.13 11.61
CA GLU A 33 21.03 -7.52 11.17
C GLU A 33 20.09 -7.70 9.96
N ASN A 34 19.36 -6.66 9.50
CA ASN A 34 18.46 -6.75 8.35
C ASN A 34 19.03 -6.10 7.07
N ILE A 35 20.34 -6.21 6.86
CA ILE A 35 20.98 -5.90 5.56
C ILE A 35 20.64 -7.04 4.59
N GLY A 36 19.43 -6.96 4.03
CA GLY A 36 18.90 -7.84 3.00
C GLY A 36 18.27 -7.04 1.86
N SER A 37 19.07 -6.80 0.83
CA SER A 37 18.73 -6.60 -0.60
C SER A 37 18.10 -5.33 -1.19
N ASP A 38 17.48 -4.37 -0.48
CA ASP A 38 16.95 -3.17 -1.17
C ASP A 38 17.56 -1.86 -0.67
N LYS A 39 18.72 -1.50 -1.24
CA LYS A 39 19.36 -0.20 -1.04
C LYS A 39 18.57 0.90 -1.75
N ILE A 40 17.57 1.46 -1.07
CA ILE A 40 16.75 2.60 -1.51
C ILE A 40 17.35 3.96 -1.09
N TRP A 41 18.45 3.96 -0.32
CA TRP A 41 18.91 5.08 0.52
C TRP A 41 19.52 6.32 -0.18
N ASP A 42 19.61 6.40 -1.51
CA ASP A 42 20.15 7.58 -2.22
C ASP A 42 19.07 8.44 -2.93
N LYS A 43 17.78 8.14 -2.77
CA LYS A 43 16.70 8.92 -3.41
C LYS A 43 16.00 9.88 -2.44
N PRO A 44 15.54 11.07 -2.90
CA PRO A 44 14.80 12.07 -2.11
C PRO A 44 13.39 11.65 -1.60
N PHE A 45 13.10 10.36 -1.55
CA PHE A 45 12.06 9.68 -0.78
C PHE A 45 12.38 8.18 -0.93
N PRO A 46 12.36 7.34 0.12
CA PRO A 46 12.42 5.92 -0.14
C PRO A 46 11.18 5.54 -0.95
N ASP A 47 11.29 4.63 -1.94
CA ASP A 47 10.19 4.23 -2.82
C ASP A 47 8.93 3.76 -2.03
N ARG A 48 9.11 3.51 -0.73
CA ARG A 48 8.11 3.22 0.31
C ARG A 48 8.57 3.70 1.69
N LEU A 49 7.66 4.23 2.50
CA LEU A 49 7.86 4.51 3.93
C LEU A 49 7.12 3.45 4.76
N TRP A 50 7.84 2.64 5.53
CA TRP A 50 7.21 1.54 6.27
C TRP A 50 6.36 2.06 7.42
N LEU A 51 5.16 1.51 7.61
CA LEU A 51 4.25 1.96 8.67
C LEU A 51 4.85 1.81 10.08
N ARG A 52 5.72 0.81 10.29
CA ARG A 52 6.44 0.57 11.55
C ARG A 52 7.41 1.70 11.91
N GLU A 53 7.87 2.46 10.93
CA GLU A 53 8.82 3.57 11.11
C GLU A 53 8.11 4.90 11.42
N VAL A 54 6.78 4.94 11.30
CA VAL A 54 6.00 6.16 11.54
C VAL A 54 5.24 6.04 12.88
N PRO A 55 5.58 6.87 13.87
CA PRO A 55 4.91 6.83 15.17
C PRO A 55 3.38 6.90 15.06
N GLY A 56 2.70 5.96 15.73
CA GLY A 56 1.25 5.90 15.76
C GLY A 56 0.56 5.27 14.54
N LEU A 57 1.21 5.20 13.36
CA LEU A 57 0.60 4.57 12.18
C LEU A 57 0.43 3.07 12.33
N LEU A 58 1.44 2.35 12.84
CA LEU A 58 1.37 0.91 13.02
C LEU A 58 0.17 0.48 13.90
N PRO A 59 0.01 0.95 15.16
CA PRO A 59 -1.14 0.55 15.98
C PRO A 59 -2.48 1.03 15.39
N TRP A 60 -2.50 2.18 14.71
CA TRP A 60 -3.69 2.65 14.00
C TRP A 60 -4.10 1.69 12.87
N PHE A 61 -3.13 1.18 12.10
CA PHE A 61 -3.38 0.29 10.97
C PHE A 61 -3.73 -1.12 11.44
N GLU A 62 -3.06 -1.65 12.46
CA GLU A 62 -3.43 -2.93 13.05
C GLU A 62 -4.87 -2.98 13.55
N HIS A 63 -5.36 -1.86 14.10
CA HIS A 63 -6.76 -1.74 14.46
C HIS A 63 -7.68 -1.87 13.24
N ARG A 64 -7.33 -1.28 12.09
CA ARG A 64 -8.09 -1.36 10.82
C ARG A 64 -8.00 -2.74 10.19
N LEU A 65 -6.86 -3.41 10.29
CA LEU A 65 -6.73 -4.82 9.88
C LEU A 65 -7.77 -5.68 10.60
N ARG A 66 -7.82 -5.58 11.93
CA ARG A 66 -8.71 -6.39 12.77
C ARG A 66 -10.19 -6.03 12.62
N THR A 67 -10.52 -4.76 12.43
CA THR A 67 -11.91 -4.28 12.47
C THR A 67 -12.56 -4.09 11.11
N ARG A 68 -11.78 -3.97 10.03
CA ARG A 68 -12.28 -3.68 8.67
C ARG A 68 -11.72 -4.64 7.63
N LEU A 69 -10.40 -4.64 7.41
CA LEU A 69 -9.79 -5.29 6.24
C LEU A 69 -9.87 -6.82 6.30
N PHE A 70 -9.54 -7.46 7.42
CA PHE A 70 -9.61 -8.91 7.55
C PHE A 70 -11.05 -9.43 7.52
N PRO A 71 -12.02 -8.82 8.23
CA PRO A 71 -13.44 -9.17 8.06
C PRO A 71 -13.93 -9.02 6.62
N MET A 72 -13.50 -7.98 5.90
CA MET A 72 -13.86 -7.77 4.51
C MET A 72 -13.31 -8.89 3.61
N LEU A 73 -12.04 -9.28 3.75
CA LEU A 73 -11.48 -10.39 2.98
C LEU A 73 -12.19 -11.72 3.27
N GLN A 74 -12.49 -12.00 4.54
CA GLN A 74 -13.26 -13.20 4.90
C GLN A 74 -14.64 -13.20 4.22
N LEU A 75 -15.31 -12.05 4.15
CA LEU A 75 -16.60 -11.93 3.48
C LEU A 75 -16.49 -12.18 1.96
N LEU A 76 -15.41 -11.71 1.33
CA LEU A 76 -15.18 -11.88 -0.11
C LEU A 76 -14.74 -13.30 -0.49
N TYR A 77 -13.97 -13.95 0.38
CA TYR A 77 -13.37 -15.26 0.13
C TYR A 77 -13.59 -16.25 1.28
N PRO A 78 -14.86 -16.56 1.66
CA PRO A 78 -15.15 -17.34 2.87
C PRO A 78 -14.62 -18.77 2.83
N GLU A 79 -14.48 -19.36 1.65
CA GLU A 79 -13.92 -20.71 1.48
C GLU A 79 -12.40 -20.75 1.69
N ALA A 80 -11.68 -19.72 1.22
CA ALA A 80 -10.24 -19.60 1.37
C ALA A 80 -9.84 -19.07 2.76
N ILE A 81 -10.69 -18.25 3.37
CA ILE A 81 -10.46 -17.57 4.65
C ILE A 81 -11.55 -17.99 5.64
N PRO A 82 -11.43 -19.20 6.23
CA PRO A 82 -12.47 -19.71 7.12
C PRO A 82 -12.55 -18.92 8.44
N ARG A 83 -11.47 -18.26 8.84
CA ARG A 83 -11.40 -17.44 10.06
C ARG A 83 -10.48 -16.24 9.84
N VAL A 84 -10.86 -15.06 10.30
CA VAL A 84 -10.00 -13.85 10.23
C VAL A 84 -8.65 -14.02 10.91
N ASP A 85 -8.54 -14.94 11.88
CA ASP A 85 -7.32 -15.22 12.62
C ASP A 85 -6.27 -16.01 11.83
N CYS A 86 -6.57 -16.46 10.60
CA CYS A 86 -5.59 -17.04 9.69
C CYS A 86 -4.81 -15.97 8.89
N LEU A 87 -5.28 -14.72 8.89
CA LEU A 87 -4.66 -13.62 8.14
C LEU A 87 -3.56 -12.94 8.96
N ARG A 88 -2.46 -12.58 8.29
CA ARG A 88 -1.37 -11.79 8.86
C ARG A 88 -0.99 -10.71 7.86
N CYS A 89 -0.62 -9.54 8.37
CA CYS A 89 0.01 -8.51 7.54
C CYS A 89 1.49 -8.87 7.42
N HIS A 90 1.96 -9.19 6.21
CA HIS A 90 3.38 -9.39 5.95
C HIS A 90 4.12 -8.06 6.04
N ASP A 91 3.64 -7.08 5.27
CA ASP A 91 4.24 -5.76 5.14
C ASP A 91 3.17 -4.69 4.95
N ALA A 92 3.47 -3.47 5.41
CA ALA A 92 2.65 -2.30 5.19
C ALA A 92 3.51 -1.04 5.07
N PHE A 93 3.29 -0.27 4.01
CA PHE A 93 4.03 0.95 3.74
C PHE A 93 3.17 1.99 3.01
N VAL A 94 3.63 3.24 3.03
CA VAL A 94 3.10 4.35 2.23
C VAL A 94 4.07 4.64 1.08
N SER A 95 3.60 4.56 -0.15
CA SER A 95 4.37 5.00 -1.33
C SER A 95 3.96 6.41 -1.74
N ARG A 96 4.94 7.22 -2.16
CA ARG A 96 4.70 8.54 -2.75
C ARG A 96 5.21 8.53 -4.18
N TYR A 97 4.31 8.89 -5.09
CA TYR A 97 4.65 9.07 -6.50
C TYR A 97 4.74 10.55 -6.82
N ASP A 98 5.78 10.91 -7.57
CA ASP A 98 6.02 12.27 -8.00
C ASP A 98 6.80 12.25 -9.33
N ALA A 99 6.47 13.17 -10.23
CA ALA A 99 7.04 13.21 -11.58
C ALA A 99 8.56 13.50 -11.61
N SER A 100 9.10 14.17 -10.59
CA SER A 100 10.53 14.44 -10.40
C SER A 100 11.29 13.35 -9.65
N GLY A 101 10.56 12.45 -8.98
CA GLY A 101 11.08 11.33 -8.21
C GLY A 101 10.68 9.99 -8.84
N MET A 102 9.94 9.18 -8.09
CA MET A 102 9.40 7.92 -8.61
C MET A 102 8.04 8.16 -9.26
N ALA A 103 8.00 8.18 -10.59
CA ALA A 103 6.77 8.38 -11.36
C ALA A 103 5.99 7.08 -11.64
N SER A 104 6.63 5.91 -11.50
CA SER A 104 6.05 4.60 -11.81
C SER A 104 6.78 3.46 -11.11
N LEU A 105 6.13 2.29 -11.04
CA LEU A 105 6.75 1.01 -10.70
C LEU A 105 6.80 0.09 -11.92
N GLU A 106 7.81 -0.77 -11.96
CA GLU A 106 7.90 -1.85 -12.97
C GLU A 106 6.79 -2.88 -12.74
N VAL A 107 6.46 -3.65 -13.79
CA VAL A 107 5.55 -4.79 -13.66
C VAL A 107 6.20 -5.82 -12.73
N HIS A 108 5.49 -6.21 -11.67
CA HIS A 108 5.94 -7.19 -10.70
C HIS A 108 4.75 -7.98 -10.15
N GLN A 109 5.06 -9.04 -9.41
CA GLN A 109 4.11 -9.79 -8.62
C GLN A 109 4.50 -9.68 -7.14
N ASP A 110 3.52 -9.36 -6.30
CA ASP A 110 3.73 -9.35 -4.85
C ASP A 110 3.94 -10.75 -4.30
N THR A 111 4.72 -10.86 -3.22
CA THR A 111 5.02 -12.12 -2.55
C THR A 111 3.96 -12.53 -1.52
N THR A 112 2.77 -11.91 -1.57
CA THR A 112 1.68 -12.13 -0.61
C THR A 112 0.45 -12.73 -1.27
N ASP A 113 -0.40 -13.41 -0.49
CA ASP A 113 -1.66 -13.97 -0.99
C ASP A 113 -2.67 -12.86 -1.37
N PHE A 114 -2.64 -11.73 -0.67
CA PHE A 114 -3.53 -10.59 -0.88
C PHE A 114 -2.79 -9.27 -0.63
N THR A 115 -2.94 -8.34 -1.58
CA THR A 115 -2.44 -6.96 -1.46
C THR A 115 -3.60 -5.98 -1.39
N PHE A 116 -3.50 -5.00 -0.49
CA PHE A 116 -4.38 -3.84 -0.48
C PHE A 116 -3.65 -2.61 -1.01
N THR A 117 -4.14 -2.06 -2.13
CA THR A 117 -3.72 -0.75 -2.63
C THR A 117 -4.81 0.26 -2.27
N ILE A 118 -4.49 1.20 -1.39
CA ILE A 118 -5.44 2.20 -0.88
C ILE A 118 -4.97 3.59 -1.30
N SER A 119 -5.77 4.31 -2.08
CA SER A 119 -5.49 5.70 -2.45
C SER A 119 -5.65 6.62 -1.23
N LEU A 120 -4.63 7.45 -0.98
CA LEU A 120 -4.57 8.33 0.19
C LEU A 120 -4.85 9.80 -0.13
N ASN A 121 -4.89 10.16 -1.41
CA ASN A 121 -5.24 11.50 -1.87
C ASN A 121 -6.13 11.43 -3.12
N PRO A 122 -6.99 12.45 -3.35
CA PRO A 122 -7.88 12.47 -4.50
C PRO A 122 -7.13 12.66 -5.82
N LEU A 123 -7.72 12.18 -6.92
CA LEU A 123 -7.24 12.39 -8.29
C LEU A 123 -7.11 13.88 -8.67
N SER A 124 -7.74 14.80 -7.94
CA SER A 124 -7.56 16.24 -8.17
C SER A 124 -6.16 16.75 -7.79
N GLU A 125 -5.36 15.95 -7.09
CA GLU A 125 -4.02 16.31 -6.64
C GLU A 125 -2.90 15.75 -7.53
N TYR A 126 -3.22 14.93 -8.53
CA TYR A 126 -2.23 14.37 -9.46
C TYR A 126 -2.84 14.05 -10.83
N GLU A 127 -2.01 14.05 -11.88
CA GLU A 127 -2.43 13.67 -13.23
C GLU A 127 -1.79 12.32 -13.64
N GLY A 128 -2.60 11.39 -14.12
CA GLY A 128 -2.18 10.06 -14.54
C GLY A 128 -2.14 9.01 -13.41
N GLY A 129 -1.40 7.92 -13.61
CA GLY A 129 -1.24 6.85 -12.63
C GLY A 129 -2.34 5.78 -12.66
N GLY A 130 -2.52 5.09 -11.53
CA GLY A 130 -3.42 3.94 -11.37
C GLY A 130 -2.66 2.61 -11.30
N THR A 131 -3.39 1.50 -11.37
CA THR A 131 -2.79 0.17 -11.38
C THR A 131 -3.17 -0.56 -12.66
N VAL A 132 -2.15 -1.04 -13.37
CA VAL A 132 -2.35 -1.90 -14.56
C VAL A 132 -2.11 -3.34 -14.13
N MET A 133 -3.08 -4.20 -14.38
CA MET A 133 -2.94 -5.64 -14.20
C MET A 133 -2.76 -6.29 -15.57
N PRO A 134 -1.51 -6.52 -16.03
CA PRO A 134 -1.23 -6.86 -17.42
C PRO A 134 -1.70 -8.26 -17.82
N ASP A 135 -2.13 -9.10 -16.89
CA ASP A 135 -2.75 -10.40 -17.22
C ASP A 135 -4.26 -10.41 -16.96
N LEU A 136 -4.81 -9.31 -16.43
CA LEU A 136 -6.23 -9.18 -16.15
C LEU A 136 -6.95 -8.64 -17.40
N ARG A 137 -7.86 -9.47 -17.91
CA ARG A 137 -8.79 -9.09 -18.98
C ARG A 137 -10.20 -9.02 -18.43
N ALA A 138 -11.03 -8.17 -19.03
CA ALA A 138 -12.46 -8.19 -18.74
C ALA A 138 -13.02 -9.59 -19.05
N ALA A 139 -13.97 -10.06 -18.23
CA ALA A 139 -14.59 -11.36 -18.43
C ALA A 139 -15.22 -11.44 -19.84
N GLY A 140 -14.78 -12.41 -20.65
CA GLY A 140 -15.24 -12.60 -22.03
C GLY A 140 -14.53 -11.73 -23.08
N ALA A 141 -13.50 -10.96 -22.72
CA ALA A 141 -12.70 -10.22 -23.69
C ALA A 141 -11.85 -11.17 -24.55
N ASP A 142 -11.76 -10.87 -25.85
CA ASP A 142 -10.84 -11.53 -26.77
C ASP A 142 -9.39 -11.32 -26.34
N ALA A 143 -8.50 -12.24 -26.72
CA ALA A 143 -7.09 -12.17 -26.39
C ALA A 143 -6.33 -10.97 -27.01
N SER A 144 -6.97 -10.27 -27.95
CA SER A 144 -6.48 -9.03 -28.55
C SER A 144 -6.88 -7.76 -27.77
N ALA A 145 -7.76 -7.87 -26.77
CA ALA A 145 -8.25 -6.72 -26.01
C ALA A 145 -7.17 -6.15 -25.07
N PRO A 146 -7.11 -4.82 -24.89
CA PRO A 146 -6.18 -4.19 -23.96
C PRO A 146 -6.47 -4.63 -22.53
N TYR A 147 -5.43 -4.63 -21.69
CA TYR A 147 -5.54 -5.00 -20.29
C TYR A 147 -6.38 -4.00 -19.50
N ALA A 148 -7.07 -4.50 -18.49
CA ALA A 148 -7.87 -3.64 -17.63
C ALA A 148 -6.95 -2.73 -16.79
N THR A 149 -7.21 -1.43 -16.81
CA THR A 149 -6.70 -0.48 -15.81
C THR A 149 -7.73 -0.40 -14.69
N VAL A 150 -7.26 -0.51 -13.44
CA VAL A 150 -8.08 -0.46 -12.23
C VAL A 150 -7.66 0.74 -11.38
#